data_AF-A0A2U8DQ99-F1
#
_entry.id   AF-A0A2U8DQ99-F1
#
_cell.length_a   1.000
_cell.length_b   1.000
_cell.length_c   1.000
_cell.angle_alpha   90.00
_cell.angle_beta   90.00
_cell.angle_gamma   90.00
#
_symmetry.space_group_name_H-M   'P 1'
#
loop_
_entity.id
_entity.type
_entity.pdbx_description
1 polymer ?
#
loop_
_entity_poly.entity_id
_entity_poly.type
_entity_poly.pdbx_seq_one_letter_code
_entity_poly.pdbx_strand_id
1 'polypeptide(L)'
;MRTLKRRTLSLVVIFIISIFVVGCGETASKEYKEEPVEIITQKVVKVEPIESVKQKVTSHLTAKGYKEGDFKLTVEYNKDNINLYKGPYSINVIFNDEPNVIYNYRYNYDSELKDITQTSISPMKDKNFKHAE
;
A
#
# COMPACT_ATOMS: atom_id res chain seq x y z
N MET A 1 -28.27 -12.27 -33.12
CA MET A 1 -27.01 -12.07 -32.36
C MET A 1 -27.10 -10.76 -31.58
N ARG A 2 -27.32 -10.82 -30.27
CA ARG A 2 -27.28 -9.66 -29.37
C ARG A 2 -26.33 -9.98 -28.23
N THR A 3 -25.28 -9.19 -28.10
CA THR A 3 -24.23 -9.28 -27.09
C THR A 3 -24.74 -8.76 -25.75
N LEU A 4 -24.78 -9.63 -24.74
CA LEU A 4 -25.14 -9.26 -23.37
C LEU A 4 -23.89 -8.73 -22.66
N LYS A 5 -23.81 -7.41 -22.50
CA LYS A 5 -22.77 -6.70 -21.75
C LYS A 5 -22.96 -6.99 -20.25
N ARG A 6 -22.19 -7.94 -19.69
CA ARG A 6 -22.14 -8.17 -18.23
C ARG A 6 -21.46 -6.97 -17.56
N ARG A 7 -22.26 -6.11 -16.92
CA ARG A 7 -21.79 -5.19 -15.88
C ARG A 7 -21.66 -5.99 -14.58
N THR A 8 -20.43 -6.16 -14.10
CA THR A 8 -20.14 -6.63 -12.75
C THR A 8 -20.45 -5.49 -11.76
N LEU A 9 -21.60 -5.57 -11.09
CA LEU A 9 -21.88 -4.79 -9.89
C LEU A 9 -21.24 -5.52 -8.70
N SER A 10 -20.23 -4.92 -8.09
CA SER A 10 -19.70 -5.39 -6.80
C SER A 10 -20.76 -5.14 -5.72
N LEU A 11 -21.23 -6.23 -5.15
CA LEU A 11 -22.18 -6.29 -4.04
C LEU A 11 -21.48 -5.74 -2.77
N VAL A 12 -21.72 -4.47 -2.44
CA VAL A 12 -21.32 -3.92 -1.14
C VAL A 12 -22.41 -4.31 -0.14
N VAL A 13 -22.17 -5.39 0.61
CA VAL A 13 -23.04 -5.80 1.72
C VAL A 13 -22.69 -4.92 2.92
N ILE A 14 -23.40 -3.79 3.05
CA ILE A 14 -23.37 -2.99 4.27
C ILE A 14 -24.42 -3.59 5.21
N PHE A 15 -23.98 -4.35 6.23
CA PHE A 15 -24.86 -4.71 7.33
C PHE A 15 -25.10 -3.46 8.19
N ILE A 16 -26.15 -2.71 7.87
CA ILE A 16 -26.73 -1.73 8.78
C ILE A 16 -27.69 -2.53 9.67
N ILE A 17 -27.26 -2.89 10.88
CA ILE A 17 -28.15 -3.51 11.85
C ILE A 17 -29.08 -2.40 12.38
N SER A 18 -30.32 -2.40 11.88
CA SER A 18 -31.40 -1.53 12.32
C SER A 18 -31.73 -1.79 13.79
N ILE A 19 -31.53 -0.80 14.66
CA ILE A 19 -32.04 -0.84 16.03
C ILE A 19 -33.52 -0.48 15.98
N PHE A 20 -34.40 -1.49 15.96
CA PHE A 20 -35.82 -1.27 16.27
C PHE A 20 -35.95 -1.05 17.77
N VAL A 21 -36.07 0.21 18.19
CA VAL A 21 -36.65 0.55 19.49
C VAL A 21 -38.16 0.52 19.34
N VAL A 22 -38.79 -0.58 19.74
CA VAL A 22 -40.22 -0.63 20.05
C VAL A 22 -40.34 -1.25 21.43
N GLY A 23 -40.58 -0.41 22.43
CA GLY A 23 -40.87 -0.84 23.79
C GLY A 23 -42.30 -1.40 23.91
N CYS A 24 -42.46 -2.43 24.75
CA CYS A 24 -43.36 -2.47 25.91
C CYS A 24 -43.46 -3.93 26.38
N GLY A 25 -43.15 -4.20 27.64
CA GLY A 25 -43.31 -5.53 28.24
C GLY A 25 -42.38 -5.73 29.43
N GLU A 26 -42.96 -5.69 30.63
CA GLU A 26 -42.30 -5.90 31.92
C GLU A 26 -41.61 -7.26 32.04
N THR A 27 -40.45 -7.30 32.70
CA THR A 27 -40.07 -8.17 33.84
C THR A 27 -38.60 -8.60 33.85
N ALA A 28 -38.02 -8.55 35.06
CA ALA A 28 -36.78 -9.17 35.55
C ALA A 28 -35.43 -8.60 35.05
N SER A 29 -34.87 -7.66 35.82
CA SER A 29 -33.43 -7.35 35.81
C SER A 29 -32.61 -8.58 36.18
N LYS A 30 -32.02 -9.23 35.19
CA LYS A 30 -30.79 -9.98 35.38
C LYS A 30 -29.64 -9.02 35.10
N GLU A 31 -28.79 -8.82 36.10
CA GLU A 31 -27.55 -8.07 35.97
C GLU A 31 -26.61 -8.88 35.06
N TYR A 32 -26.60 -8.54 33.78
CA TYR A 32 -25.65 -9.11 32.82
C TYR A 32 -24.31 -8.42 33.03
N LYS A 33 -23.31 -9.19 33.47
CA LYS A 33 -21.92 -8.74 33.45
C LYS A 33 -21.50 -8.64 31.99
N GLU A 34 -21.31 -7.41 31.51
CA GLU A 34 -20.72 -7.15 30.20
C GLU A 34 -19.24 -7.53 30.25
N GLU A 35 -18.90 -8.68 29.68
CA GLU A 35 -17.50 -9.00 29.38
C GLU A 35 -17.04 -8.11 28.22
N PRO A 36 -15.83 -7.51 28.28
CA PRO A 36 -15.36 -6.63 27.22
C PRO A 36 -15.19 -7.42 25.93
N VAL A 37 -15.98 -7.07 24.91
CA VAL A 37 -15.80 -7.58 23.54
C VAL A 37 -14.48 -7.03 23.02
N GLU A 38 -13.46 -7.88 22.90
CA GLU A 38 -12.20 -7.53 22.24
C GLU A 38 -12.47 -7.27 20.75
N ILE A 39 -12.53 -5.99 20.37
CA ILE A 39 -12.67 -5.57 18.98
C ILE A 39 -11.34 -5.83 18.28
N ILE A 40 -11.23 -6.98 17.60
CA ILE A 40 -10.09 -7.29 16.73
C ILE A 40 -10.19 -6.41 15.48
N THR A 41 -9.59 -5.23 15.50
CA THR A 41 -9.46 -4.38 14.31
C THR A 41 -8.56 -5.06 13.28
N GLN A 42 -9.16 -5.66 12.24
CA GLN A 42 -8.43 -6.08 11.05
C GLN A 42 -7.91 -4.84 10.31
N LYS A 43 -6.59 -4.61 10.31
CA LYS A 43 -5.95 -3.56 9.51
C LYS A 43 -6.11 -3.91 8.02
N VAL A 44 -7.09 -3.30 7.35
CA VAL A 44 -7.24 -3.42 5.89
C VAL A 44 -6.07 -2.69 5.22
N VAL A 45 -5.12 -3.46 4.71
CA VAL A 45 -3.96 -2.91 4.00
C VAL A 45 -4.38 -2.47 2.60
N LYS A 46 -4.51 -1.16 2.37
CA LYS A 46 -4.91 -0.59 1.08
C LYS A 46 -3.69 -0.49 0.15
N VAL A 47 -3.61 -1.42 -0.79
CA VAL A 47 -2.63 -1.41 -1.90
C VAL A 47 -3.02 -0.33 -2.93
N GLU A 48 -2.03 0.40 -3.44
CA GLU A 48 -2.20 1.44 -4.46
C GLU A 48 -1.88 0.94 -5.89
N PRO A 49 -2.47 1.56 -6.93
CA PRO A 49 -2.09 1.27 -8.31
C PRO A 49 -0.60 1.53 -8.57
N ILE A 50 0.03 0.72 -9.43
CA ILE A 50 1.46 0.85 -9.81
C ILE A 50 1.79 2.27 -10.29
N GLU A 51 0.89 2.87 -11.06
CA GLU A 51 1.10 4.22 -11.61
C GLU A 51 1.11 5.31 -10.53
N SER A 52 0.34 5.14 -9.46
CA SER A 52 0.41 6.02 -8.26
C SER A 52 1.78 5.90 -7.59
N VAL A 53 2.27 4.66 -7.44
CA VAL A 53 3.58 4.40 -6.83
C VAL A 53 4.70 4.98 -7.69
N LYS A 54 4.64 4.85 -9.03
CA LYS A 54 5.60 5.48 -9.93
C LYS A 54 5.63 7.00 -9.75
N GLN A 55 4.48 7.66 -9.73
CA GLN A 55 4.40 9.11 -9.54
C GLN A 55 4.99 9.55 -8.19
N LYS A 56 4.77 8.78 -7.12
CA LYS A 56 5.34 9.05 -5.79
C LYS A 56 6.85 8.90 -5.77
N VAL A 57 7.39 7.83 -6.38
CA VAL A 57 8.85 7.63 -6.49
C VAL A 57 9.48 8.74 -7.33
N THR A 58 8.87 9.09 -8.47
CA THR A 58 9.32 10.23 -9.27
C THR A 58 9.32 11.52 -8.47
N SER A 59 8.24 11.82 -7.73
CA SER A 59 8.14 13.02 -6.91
C SER A 59 9.22 13.07 -5.83
N HIS A 60 9.53 11.92 -5.19
CA HIS A 60 10.63 11.80 -4.22
C HIS A 60 11.98 12.14 -4.87
N LEU A 61 12.27 11.58 -6.03
CA LEU A 61 13.53 11.84 -6.76
C LEU A 61 13.61 13.31 -7.24
N THR A 62 12.51 13.88 -7.72
CA THR A 62 12.45 15.29 -8.13
C THR A 62 12.62 16.25 -6.96
N ALA A 63 12.08 15.92 -5.78
CA ALA A 63 12.32 16.69 -4.56
C ALA A 63 13.81 16.70 -4.15
N LYS A 64 14.58 15.69 -4.59
CA LYS A 64 16.04 15.60 -4.43
C LYS A 64 16.85 16.29 -5.53
N GLY A 65 16.18 16.86 -6.54
CA GLY A 65 16.82 17.60 -7.62
C GLY A 65 17.03 16.82 -8.92
N TYR A 66 16.58 15.58 -9.01
CA TYR A 66 16.68 14.77 -10.23
C TYR A 66 15.54 15.10 -11.20
N LYS A 67 15.83 15.14 -12.51
CA LYS A 67 14.81 15.26 -13.54
C LYS A 67 14.34 13.87 -13.97
N GLU A 68 13.09 13.75 -14.43
CA GLU A 68 12.53 12.47 -14.92
C GLU A 68 13.36 11.84 -16.05
N GLY A 69 14.09 12.66 -16.81
CA GLY A 69 14.97 12.18 -17.88
C GLY A 69 16.33 11.65 -17.40
N ASP A 70 16.70 11.82 -16.13
CA ASP A 70 18.02 11.46 -15.60
C ASP A 70 18.09 10.00 -15.14
N PHE A 71 16.95 9.32 -15.04
CA PHE A 71 16.87 7.97 -14.53
C PHE A 71 15.79 7.14 -15.23
N LYS A 72 15.95 5.82 -15.15
CA LYS A 72 14.94 4.83 -15.52
C LYS A 72 14.33 4.23 -14.25
N LEU A 73 13.01 4.34 -14.12
CA LEU A 73 12.24 3.79 -13.01
C LEU A 73 11.44 2.55 -13.44
N THR A 74 11.61 1.45 -12.72
CA THR A 74 10.80 0.23 -12.84
C THR A 74 10.07 0.00 -11.52
N VAL A 75 8.75 -0.23 -11.60
CA VAL A 75 7.91 -0.61 -10.46
C VAL A 75 7.12 -1.85 -10.83
N GLU A 76 7.29 -2.91 -10.05
CA GLU A 76 6.56 -4.18 -10.20
C GLU A 76 5.77 -4.49 -8.92
N TYR A 77 4.62 -5.13 -9.08
CA TYR A 77 3.77 -5.54 -7.97
C TYR A 77 3.73 -7.07 -7.84
N ASN A 78 3.99 -7.56 -6.63
CA ASN A 78 3.84 -8.96 -6.26
C ASN A 78 2.98 -9.07 -4.99
N LYS A 79 1.78 -9.65 -5.14
CA LYS A 79 0.82 -9.85 -4.05
C LYS A 79 1.38 -10.79 -2.96
N ASP A 80 2.18 -11.77 -3.33
CA ASP A 80 2.73 -12.76 -2.40
C ASP A 80 3.72 -12.10 -1.41
N ASN A 81 4.23 -10.92 -1.77
CA ASN A 81 5.15 -10.15 -0.95
C ASN A 81 4.47 -9.16 0.01
N ILE A 82 3.13 -9.13 0.08
CA ILE A 82 2.40 -8.14 0.90
C ILE A 82 2.79 -8.20 2.39
N ASN A 83 3.08 -9.39 2.91
CA ASN A 83 3.47 -9.60 4.30
C ASN A 83 5.00 -9.61 4.50
N LEU A 84 5.78 -9.38 3.44
CA LEU A 84 7.24 -9.30 3.55
C LEU A 84 7.67 -7.89 3.94
N TYR A 85 8.82 -7.80 4.60
CA TYR A 85 9.40 -6.52 5.05
C TYR A 85 9.54 -5.48 3.92
N LYS A 86 9.88 -5.93 2.69
CA LYS A 86 10.03 -5.03 1.54
C LYS A 86 8.69 -4.54 0.96
N GLY A 87 7.58 -5.14 1.38
CA GLY A 87 6.25 -4.88 0.84
C GLY A 87 6.04 -5.50 -0.55
N PRO A 88 4.85 -5.26 -1.14
CA PRO A 88 4.45 -5.89 -2.38
C PRO A 88 5.03 -5.21 -3.63
N TYR A 89 5.77 -4.12 -3.47
CA TYR A 89 6.35 -3.37 -4.59
C TYR A 89 7.86 -3.61 -4.69
N SER A 90 8.31 -3.98 -5.89
CA SER A 90 9.72 -3.96 -6.27
C SER A 90 9.97 -2.66 -7.03
N ILE A 91 10.81 -1.77 -6.48
CA ILE A 91 11.06 -0.43 -7.02
C ILE A 91 12.54 -0.29 -7.31
N ASN A 92 12.89 -0.19 -8.59
CA ASN A 92 14.26 -0.09 -9.06
C ASN A 92 14.47 1.21 -9.84
N VAL A 93 15.54 1.93 -9.49
CA VAL A 93 15.97 3.16 -10.16
C VAL A 93 17.38 2.96 -10.70
N ILE A 94 17.58 3.28 -11.96
CA ILE A 94 18.89 3.26 -12.64
C ILE A 94 19.16 4.66 -13.16
N PHE A 95 20.19 5.33 -12.65
CA PHE A 95 20.59 6.65 -13.13
C PHE A 95 21.41 6.54 -14.43
N ASN A 96 21.21 7.49 -15.34
CA ASN A 96 21.85 7.44 -16.65
C ASN A 96 23.38 7.58 -16.59
N ASP A 97 23.92 8.25 -15.57
CA ASP A 97 25.36 8.41 -15.35
C ASP A 97 25.99 7.28 -14.50
N GLU A 98 25.16 6.34 -14.03
CA GLU A 98 25.57 5.08 -13.37
C GLU A 98 24.67 3.90 -13.84
N PRO A 99 24.68 3.55 -15.14
CA PRO A 99 23.72 2.59 -15.71
C PRO A 99 23.88 1.16 -15.21
N ASN A 100 25.02 0.86 -14.58
CA ASN A 100 25.33 -0.47 -14.01
C ASN A 100 24.98 -0.57 -12.51
N VAL A 101 24.41 0.49 -11.92
CA VAL A 101 24.04 0.56 -10.51
C VAL A 101 22.52 0.61 -10.40
N ILE A 102 21.96 -0.30 -9.61
CA ILE A 102 20.52 -0.37 -9.33
C ILE A 102 20.28 0.10 -7.89
N TYR A 103 19.57 1.21 -7.76
CA TYR A 103 19.10 1.75 -6.50
C TYR A 103 17.70 1.20 -6.20
N ASN A 104 17.58 0.41 -5.14
CA ASN A 104 16.33 -0.24 -4.75
C ASN A 104 15.62 0.61 -3.72
N TYR A 105 14.34 0.88 -3.95
CA TYR A 105 13.50 1.67 -3.07
C TYR A 105 12.38 0.81 -2.47
N ARG A 106 11.85 1.26 -1.34
CA ARG A 106 10.64 0.74 -0.71
C ARG A 106 9.59 1.85 -0.67
N TYR A 107 8.34 1.48 -0.94
CA TYR A 107 7.19 2.30 -0.63
C TYR A 107 6.57 1.82 0.69
N ASN A 108 6.59 2.66 1.72
CA ASN A 108 6.03 2.35 3.04
C ASN A 108 4.50 2.55 3.04
N TYR A 109 3.80 1.79 2.18
CA TYR A 109 2.37 1.88 1.92
C TYR A 109 1.47 1.63 3.15
N ASP A 110 2.00 0.94 4.15
CA ASP A 110 1.35 0.59 5.42
C ASP A 110 1.66 1.55 6.57
N SER A 111 2.55 2.52 6.35
CA SER A 111 2.88 3.63 7.24
C SER A 111 1.91 4.80 7.05
N GLU A 112 1.68 5.59 8.10
CA GLU A 112 0.89 6.82 8.01
C GLU A 112 1.52 7.85 7.07
N LEU A 113 2.86 7.90 7.04
CA LEU A 113 3.62 8.86 6.25
C LEU A 113 3.68 8.49 4.76
N LYS A 114 3.50 7.20 4.42
CA LYS A 114 3.56 6.69 3.04
C LYS A 114 4.77 7.22 2.27
N ASP A 115 5.94 7.11 2.87
CA ASP A 115 7.20 7.62 2.36
C ASP A 115 7.91 6.61 1.43
N ILE A 116 8.89 7.12 0.70
CA ILE A 116 9.78 6.37 -0.19
C ILE A 116 11.17 6.38 0.43
N THR A 117 11.76 5.21 0.62
CA THR A 117 13.11 5.09 1.20
C THR A 117 14.00 4.19 0.35
N GLN A 118 15.26 4.58 0.18
CA GLN A 118 16.27 3.71 -0.40
C GLN A 118 16.58 2.56 0.57
N THR A 119 16.63 1.33 0.05
CA THR A 119 16.85 0.11 0.86
C THR A 119 18.14 -0.62 0.54
N SER A 120 18.56 -0.65 -0.72
CA SER A 120 19.80 -1.31 -1.12
C SER A 120 20.32 -0.80 -2.45
N ILE A 121 21.62 -0.98 -2.68
CA ILE A 121 22.28 -0.66 -3.94
C ILE A 121 22.99 -1.92 -4.46
N SER A 122 22.83 -2.18 -5.76
CA SER A 122 23.41 -3.35 -6.44
C SER A 122 24.27 -2.90 -7.63
N PRO A 123 25.48 -3.47 -7.83
CA PRO A 123 26.16 -4.45 -6.98
C PRO A 123 26.74 -3.82 -5.70
N MET A 124 26.72 -4.53 -4.57
CA MET A 124 27.28 -4.08 -3.28
C MET A 124 28.81 -3.89 -3.24
N LYS A 125 29.51 -4.12 -4.35
CA LYS A 125 30.99 -4.20 -4.37
C LYS A 125 31.66 -2.82 -4.41
N ASP A 126 30.98 -1.83 -4.99
CA ASP A 126 31.47 -0.45 -5.01
C ASP A 126 31.00 0.27 -3.74
N LYS A 127 31.83 1.16 -3.18
CA LYS A 127 31.51 1.88 -1.93
C LYS A 127 31.20 3.36 -2.14
N ASN A 128 31.41 3.88 -3.34
CA ASN A 128 31.21 5.29 -3.70
C ASN A 128 30.13 5.41 -4.77
N PHE A 129 28.87 5.21 -4.35
CA PHE A 129 27.70 5.41 -5.21
C PHE A 129 27.28 6.87 -5.18
N LYS A 130 27.13 7.50 -6.35
CA LYS A 130 26.83 8.94 -6.42
C LYS A 130 25.46 9.31 -5.88
N HIS A 131 24.49 8.40 -5.96
CA HIS A 131 23.08 8.67 -5.65
C HIS A 131 22.59 7.95 -4.39
N ALA A 132 23.52 7.45 -3.55
CA ALA A 132 23.15 6.81 -2.29
C ALA A 132 22.48 7.81 -1.35
N GLU A 133 21.26 7.49 -0.93
CA GLU A 133 20.51 8.19 0.12
C GLU A 133 20.93 7.81 1.54
#